data_AF-A0A5R9AK95-F1
#
_entry.id   AF-A0A5R9AK95-F1
#
_cell.length_a   1.000
_cell.length_b   1.000
_cell.length_c   1.000
_cell.angle_alpha   90.00
_cell.angle_beta   90.00
_cell.angle_gamma   90.00
#
_symmetry.space_group_name_H-M   'P 1'
#
loop_
_entity.id
_entity.type
_entity.pdbx_description
1 polymer ?
#
loop_
_entity_poly.entity_id
_entity_poly.type
_entity_poly.pdbx_seq_one_letter_code
_entity_poly.pdbx_strand_id
1 'polypeptide(L)'
;MDTLIIAKTVGYMLKAMKLKEDTSLFRKEFASIRHGNYFEFTELIKGEIPTVVVYNKGDVQVNNKLTRDEIDFVGLIKSGPCMLKFHENCLCQFGKLVDNDISDEIYEMVALFEISLRMHANNNNLINYQEDLIDVIFKLSKSKKLPNNLVKKLQNGSRFLNMIKHPKNQFPSWNDGIIAFNEAYFFCLKHSLTII
;
A
#
# COMPACT_ATOMS: atom_id res chain seq x y z
N MET A 1 -3.11 8.44 -17.25
CA MET A 1 -1.91 8.24 -16.42
C MET A 1 -1.99 6.81 -15.93
N ASP A 2 -1.00 5.98 -16.26
CA ASP A 2 -1.10 4.54 -15.96
C ASP A 2 -0.94 4.30 -14.45
N THR A 3 -1.99 3.78 -13.81
CA THR A 3 -1.94 3.43 -12.38
C THR A 3 -0.98 2.24 -12.16
N LEU A 4 -0.08 2.36 -11.17
CA LEU A 4 0.76 1.26 -10.70
C LEU A 4 -0.08 0.02 -10.35
N ILE A 5 0.37 -1.16 -10.77
CA ILE A 5 -0.36 -2.43 -10.54
C ILE A 5 -0.64 -2.68 -9.05
N ILE A 6 0.26 -2.27 -8.16
CA ILE A 6 0.05 -2.41 -6.72
C ILE A 6 -1.17 -1.63 -6.23
N ALA A 7 -1.41 -0.44 -6.77
CA ALA A 7 -2.54 0.39 -6.38
C ALA A 7 -3.85 -0.24 -6.84
N LYS A 8 -3.89 -0.73 -8.09
CA LYS A 8 -5.04 -1.48 -8.62
C LYS A 8 -5.32 -2.74 -7.79
N THR A 9 -4.29 -3.51 -7.49
CA THR A 9 -4.40 -4.81 -6.82
C THR A 9 -4.83 -4.66 -5.36
N VAL A 10 -4.14 -3.80 -4.61
CA VAL A 10 -4.45 -3.55 -3.20
C VAL A 10 -5.77 -2.78 -3.07
N GLY A 11 -6.01 -1.80 -3.94
CA GLY A 11 -7.27 -1.06 -3.99
C GLY A 11 -8.47 -1.97 -4.25
N TYR A 12 -8.36 -2.90 -5.20
CA TYR A 12 -9.40 -3.88 -5.48
C TYR A 12 -9.70 -4.79 -4.27
N MET A 13 -8.66 -5.26 -3.58
CA MET A 13 -8.84 -6.06 -2.36
C MET A 13 -9.45 -5.25 -1.20
N LEU A 14 -9.09 -3.98 -1.06
CA LEU A 14 -9.72 -3.08 -0.10
C LEU A 14 -11.22 -2.87 -0.41
N LYS A 15 -11.57 -2.77 -1.70
CA LYS A 15 -12.96 -2.72 -2.15
C LYS A 15 -13.72 -4.00 -1.80
N ALA A 16 -13.14 -5.17 -2.06
CA ALA A 16 -13.70 -6.46 -1.67
C ALA A 16 -13.98 -6.53 -0.16
N MET A 17 -13.04 -6.09 0.67
CA MET A 17 -13.22 -6.03 2.13
C MET A 17 -14.37 -5.10 2.55
N LYS A 18 -14.46 -3.90 1.96
CA LYS A 18 -15.53 -2.95 2.26
C LYS A 18 -16.90 -3.53 1.92
N LEU A 19 -16.99 -4.19 0.76
CA LEU A 19 -18.21 -4.87 0.30
C LEU A 19 -18.52 -6.17 1.06
N LYS A 20 -17.66 -6.55 2.03
CA LYS A 20 -17.79 -7.75 2.88
C LYS A 20 -17.71 -9.07 2.09
N GLU A 21 -17.01 -9.07 0.96
CA GLU A 21 -16.63 -10.30 0.27
C GLU A 21 -15.76 -11.17 1.18
N ASP A 22 -15.87 -12.50 1.03
CA ASP A 22 -15.01 -13.41 1.78
C ASP A 22 -13.59 -13.41 1.20
N THR A 23 -12.72 -12.61 1.82
CA THR A 23 -11.31 -12.46 1.45
C THR A 23 -10.38 -13.47 2.15
N SER A 24 -10.93 -14.45 2.87
CA SER A 24 -10.14 -15.42 3.64
C SER A 24 -9.13 -16.19 2.79
N LEU A 25 -9.51 -16.54 1.56
CA LEU A 25 -8.68 -17.27 0.59
C LEU A 25 -7.37 -16.52 0.26
N PHE A 26 -7.43 -15.19 0.19
CA PHE A 26 -6.30 -14.34 -0.22
C PHE A 26 -5.68 -13.55 0.94
N ARG A 27 -6.01 -13.92 2.18
CA ARG A 27 -5.64 -13.16 3.37
C ARG A 27 -4.14 -13.01 3.53
N LYS A 28 -3.37 -14.05 3.20
CA LYS A 28 -1.90 -14.06 3.39
C LYS A 28 -1.24 -13.17 2.35
N GLU A 29 -1.57 -13.39 1.08
CA GLU A 29 -1.10 -12.63 -0.07
C GLU A 29 -1.39 -11.14 0.12
N PHE A 30 -2.63 -10.81 0.50
CA PHE A 30 -3.04 -9.44 0.73
C PHE A 30 -2.34 -8.79 1.92
N ALA A 31 -2.12 -9.53 3.01
CA ALA A 31 -1.36 -9.02 4.14
C ALA A 31 0.10 -8.73 3.74
N SER A 32 0.78 -9.68 3.10
CA SER A 32 2.18 -9.53 2.71
C SER A 32 2.39 -8.32 1.80
N ILE A 33 1.57 -8.17 0.75
CA ILE A 33 1.73 -7.04 -0.19
C ILE A 33 1.45 -5.68 0.44
N ARG A 34 0.43 -5.59 1.31
CA ARG A 34 0.03 -4.34 1.98
C ARG A 34 1.08 -3.86 2.99
N HIS A 35 1.76 -4.80 3.65
CA HIS A 35 2.83 -4.50 4.60
C HIS A 35 4.20 -4.30 3.92
N GLY A 36 4.27 -4.33 2.59
CA GLY A 36 5.53 -4.19 1.83
C GLY A 36 6.43 -5.42 1.90
N ASN A 37 5.93 -6.57 2.35
CA ASN A 37 6.68 -7.83 2.34
C ASN A 37 6.58 -8.50 0.96
N TYR A 38 7.33 -7.96 0.02
CA TYR A 38 7.37 -8.49 -1.35
C TYR A 38 7.95 -9.90 -1.40
N PHE A 39 8.86 -10.27 -0.49
CA PHE A 39 9.49 -11.60 -0.48
C PHE A 39 8.45 -12.69 -0.21
N GLU A 40 7.76 -12.61 0.92
CA GLU A 40 6.71 -13.59 1.26
C GLU A 40 5.58 -13.57 0.23
N PHE A 41 5.21 -12.39 -0.27
CA PHE A 41 4.21 -12.27 -1.32
C PHE A 41 4.61 -13.06 -2.58
N THR A 42 5.84 -12.90 -3.07
CA THR A 42 6.31 -13.63 -4.25
C THR A 42 6.37 -15.14 -4.03
N GLU A 43 6.76 -15.59 -2.82
CA GLU A 43 6.80 -17.01 -2.45
C GLU A 43 5.39 -17.63 -2.40
N LEU A 44 4.37 -16.88 -1.98
CA LEU A 44 2.98 -17.33 -1.96
C LEU A 44 2.41 -17.47 -3.38
N ILE A 45 2.62 -16.47 -4.24
CA ILE A 45 2.07 -16.44 -5.60
C ILE A 45 2.82 -17.37 -6.58
N LYS A 46 4.11 -17.64 -6.30
CA LYS A 46 5.02 -18.43 -7.14
C LYS A 46 5.03 -17.93 -8.59
N GLY A 47 5.18 -16.62 -8.76
CA GLY A 47 5.33 -15.99 -10.07
C GLY A 47 6.80 -15.79 -10.44
N GLU A 48 7.03 -15.31 -11.65
CA GLU A 48 8.37 -14.98 -12.13
C GLU A 48 8.91 -13.73 -11.41
N ILE A 49 10.21 -13.74 -11.12
CA ILE A 49 10.95 -12.58 -10.63
C ILE A 49 11.77 -12.04 -11.81
N PRO A 50 11.45 -10.84 -12.33
CA PRO A 50 12.16 -10.28 -13.46
C PRO A 50 13.59 -9.92 -13.03
N THR A 51 14.51 -9.96 -13.99
CA THR A 51 15.88 -9.46 -13.74
C THR A 51 15.85 -7.94 -13.63
N VAL A 52 16.33 -7.41 -12.51
CA VAL A 52 16.42 -5.97 -12.28
C VAL A 52 17.89 -5.57 -12.17
N VAL A 53 18.27 -4.48 -12.83
CA VAL A 53 19.59 -3.87 -12.73
C VAL A 53 19.49 -2.65 -11.84
N VAL A 54 20.20 -2.67 -10.71
CA VAL A 54 20.28 -1.54 -9.79
C VAL A 54 21.64 -0.88 -9.97
N TYR A 55 21.62 0.42 -10.25
CA TYR A 55 22.82 1.24 -10.32
C TYR A 55 22.83 2.21 -9.14
N ASN A 56 23.91 2.18 -8.35
CA ASN A 56 24.11 3.13 -7.26
C ASN A 56 25.55 3.65 -7.27
N LYS A 57 25.75 4.89 -7.71
CA LYS A 57 27.05 5.61 -7.66
C LYS A 57 28.25 4.83 -8.23
N GLY A 58 28.04 4.04 -9.28
CA GLY A 58 29.09 3.25 -9.93
C GLY A 58 28.98 1.75 -9.64
N ASP A 59 28.27 1.36 -8.58
CA ASP A 59 28.00 -0.03 -8.27
C ASP A 59 26.80 -0.53 -9.08
N VAL A 60 27.04 -1.55 -9.91
CA VAL A 60 26.00 -2.22 -10.69
C VAL A 60 25.71 -3.57 -10.05
N GLN A 61 24.46 -3.77 -9.64
CA GLN A 61 23.98 -5.06 -9.17
C GLN A 61 22.91 -5.58 -10.12
N VAL A 62 23.16 -6.74 -10.72
CA VAL A 62 22.14 -7.47 -11.49
C VAL A 62 21.54 -8.51 -10.55
N ASN A 63 20.26 -8.35 -10.23
CA ASN A 63 19.59 -9.20 -9.26
C ASN A 63 18.27 -9.73 -9.81
N ASN A 64 18.14 -11.06 -9.85
CA ASN A 64 16.95 -11.81 -10.24
C ASN A 64 16.29 -12.54 -9.07
N LYS A 65 16.68 -12.23 -7.84
CA LYS A 65 16.12 -12.79 -6.61
C LYS A 65 15.61 -11.66 -5.72
N LEU A 66 14.56 -11.95 -4.98
CA LEU A 66 14.07 -11.05 -3.95
C LEU A 66 14.67 -11.48 -2.61
N THR A 67 15.15 -10.53 -1.81
CA THR A 67 15.62 -10.79 -0.45
C THR A 67 14.62 -10.22 0.56
N ARG A 68 14.65 -10.72 1.80
CA ARG A 68 13.69 -10.31 2.85
C ARG A 68 13.77 -8.83 3.21
N ASP A 69 14.91 -8.19 2.97
CA ASP A 69 15.15 -6.80 3.33
C ASP A 69 14.74 -5.82 2.20
N GLU A 70 14.42 -6.34 1.01
CA GLU A 70 13.95 -5.54 -0.13
C GLU A 70 12.48 -5.18 0.01
N ILE A 71 12.18 -4.26 0.92
CA ILE A 71 10.84 -3.65 1.11
C ILE A 71 10.71 -2.26 0.45
N ASP A 72 11.63 -1.96 -0.46
CA ASP A 72 11.75 -0.69 -1.20
C ASP A 72 11.24 -0.81 -2.65
N PHE A 73 11.62 0.15 -3.50
CA PHE A 73 11.26 0.15 -4.92
C PHE A 73 11.79 -1.06 -5.69
N VAL A 74 12.94 -1.61 -5.32
CA VAL A 74 13.51 -2.79 -6.00
C VAL A 74 12.62 -3.99 -5.76
N GLY A 75 12.20 -4.20 -4.50
CA GLY A 75 11.24 -5.25 -4.15
C GLY A 75 9.89 -5.07 -4.84
N LEU A 76 9.39 -3.83 -4.94
CA LEU A 76 8.15 -3.51 -5.64
C LEU A 76 8.20 -3.86 -7.13
N ILE A 77 9.28 -3.47 -7.83
CA ILE A 77 9.45 -3.77 -9.26
C ILE A 77 9.53 -5.29 -9.48
N LYS A 78 10.36 -5.98 -8.68
CA LYS A 78 10.55 -7.43 -8.78
C LYS A 78 9.27 -8.23 -8.52
N SER A 79 8.35 -7.71 -7.70
CA SER A 79 7.09 -8.37 -7.40
C SER A 79 5.97 -8.07 -8.39
N GLY A 80 6.19 -7.20 -9.39
CA GLY A 80 5.21 -6.79 -10.39
C GLY A 80 4.49 -7.96 -11.10
N PRO A 81 5.19 -8.96 -11.66
CA PRO A 81 4.54 -10.11 -12.30
C PRO A 81 3.65 -10.90 -11.34
N CYS A 82 4.09 -11.09 -10.09
CA CYS A 82 3.26 -11.71 -9.05
C CYS A 82 2.02 -10.87 -8.72
N MET A 83 2.11 -9.54 -8.73
CA MET A 83 0.95 -8.68 -8.51
C MET A 83 -0.09 -8.80 -9.63
N LEU A 84 0.35 -8.85 -10.89
CA LEU A 84 -0.55 -9.08 -12.03
C LEU A 84 -1.33 -10.38 -11.86
N LYS A 85 -0.61 -11.49 -11.59
CA LYS A 85 -1.23 -12.80 -11.36
C LYS A 85 -2.16 -12.79 -10.15
N PHE A 86 -1.78 -12.14 -9.06
CA PHE A 86 -2.64 -12.01 -7.89
C PHE A 86 -3.91 -11.21 -8.19
N HIS A 87 -3.79 -10.11 -8.93
CA HIS A 87 -4.93 -9.30 -9.35
C HIS A 87 -5.90 -10.11 -10.22
N GLU A 88 -5.39 -10.87 -11.18
CA GLU A 88 -6.20 -11.77 -12.02
C GLU A 88 -6.92 -12.82 -11.18
N ASN A 89 -6.25 -13.44 -10.19
CA ASN A 89 -6.89 -14.39 -9.28
C ASN A 89 -8.04 -13.74 -8.49
N CYS A 90 -7.83 -12.52 -7.99
CA CYS A 90 -8.86 -11.77 -7.27
C CYS A 90 -10.05 -11.42 -8.18
N LEU A 91 -9.81 -11.04 -9.44
CA LEU A 91 -10.86 -10.79 -10.42
C LEU A 91 -11.63 -12.07 -10.79
N CYS A 92 -10.93 -13.20 -10.93
CA CYS A 92 -11.57 -14.49 -11.18
C CYS A 92 -12.47 -14.90 -10.01
N GLN A 93 -12.06 -14.63 -8.78
CA GLN A 93 -12.80 -15.01 -7.57
C GLN A 93 -14.00 -14.09 -7.30
N PHE A 94 -13.82 -12.77 -7.39
CA PHE A 94 -14.84 -11.79 -6.96
C PHE A 94 -15.57 -11.11 -8.13
N GLY A 95 -15.15 -11.37 -9.38
CA GLY A 95 -15.74 -10.76 -10.56
C GLY A 95 -15.43 -9.27 -10.69
N LYS A 96 -16.40 -8.47 -11.17
CA LYS A 96 -16.29 -7.01 -11.17
C LYS A 96 -17.07 -6.45 -10.00
N LEU A 97 -16.37 -5.86 -9.04
CA LEU A 97 -16.98 -5.20 -7.89
C LEU A 97 -17.41 -3.78 -8.24
N VAL A 98 -18.58 -3.37 -7.73
CA VAL A 98 -19.11 -2.01 -7.85
C VAL A 98 -19.41 -1.48 -6.46
N ASP A 99 -18.91 -0.29 -6.16
CA ASP A 99 -19.19 0.42 -4.91
C ASP A 99 -19.73 1.80 -5.26
N ASN A 100 -20.87 2.15 -4.66
CA ASN A 100 -21.54 3.44 -4.87
C ASN A 100 -21.04 4.53 -3.90
N ASP A 101 -20.37 4.15 -2.81
CA ASP A 101 -19.90 5.08 -1.79
C ASP A 101 -18.48 5.59 -2.06
N ILE A 102 -17.63 4.76 -2.66
CA ILE A 102 -16.19 5.01 -2.87
C ILE A 102 -15.82 4.63 -4.30
N SER A 103 -15.19 5.55 -5.03
CA SER A 103 -14.68 5.30 -6.38
C SER A 103 -13.41 4.43 -6.36
N ASP A 104 -13.15 3.73 -7.47
CA ASP A 104 -11.93 2.93 -7.64
C ASP A 104 -10.65 3.78 -7.47
N GLU A 105 -10.68 5.04 -7.91
CA GLU A 105 -9.58 5.99 -7.75
C GLU A 105 -9.23 6.22 -6.28
N ILE A 106 -10.22 6.37 -5.39
CA ILE A 106 -9.96 6.53 -3.96
C ILE A 106 -9.32 5.27 -3.37
N TYR A 107 -9.78 4.08 -3.78
CA TYR A 107 -9.15 2.82 -3.35
C TYR A 107 -7.69 2.72 -3.78
N GLU A 108 -7.39 3.09 -5.03
CA GLU A 108 -6.03 3.13 -5.58
C GLU A 108 -5.16 4.14 -4.81
N MET A 109 -5.68 5.34 -4.53
CA MET A 109 -4.98 6.36 -3.74
C MET A 109 -4.69 5.88 -2.31
N VAL A 110 -5.66 5.22 -1.66
CA VAL A 110 -5.50 4.68 -0.30
C VAL A 110 -4.42 3.60 -0.26
N ALA A 111 -4.37 2.73 -1.28
CA ALA A 111 -3.29 1.75 -1.40
C ALA A 111 -1.93 2.44 -1.49
N LEU A 112 -1.79 3.41 -2.40
CA LEU A 112 -0.55 4.18 -2.57
C LEU A 112 -0.15 4.93 -1.31
N PHE A 113 -1.12 5.48 -0.57
CA PHE A 113 -0.88 6.16 0.70
C PHE A 113 -0.17 5.27 1.72
N GLU A 114 -0.70 4.07 1.99
CA GLU A 114 -0.09 3.14 2.96
C GLU A 114 1.32 2.71 2.50
N ILE A 115 1.46 2.30 1.23
CA ILE A 115 2.74 1.82 0.69
C ILE A 115 3.80 2.92 0.70
N SER A 116 3.43 4.15 0.31
CA SER A 116 4.39 5.25 0.26
C SER A 116 4.93 5.59 1.64
N LEU A 117 4.06 5.70 2.65
CA LEU A 117 4.49 5.98 4.02
C LEU A 117 5.42 4.88 4.55
N ARG A 118 5.11 3.60 4.27
CA ARG A 118 5.95 2.47 4.65
C ARG A 118 7.31 2.50 3.98
N MET A 119 7.36 2.72 2.65
CA MET A 119 8.62 2.81 1.92
C MET A 119 9.48 3.98 2.40
N HIS A 120 8.89 5.16 2.60
CA HIS A 120 9.61 6.31 3.13
C HIS A 120 10.15 6.04 4.53
N ALA A 121 9.39 5.37 5.39
CA ALA A 121 9.85 5.00 6.72
C ALA A 121 10.97 3.93 6.68
N ASN A 122 10.86 2.94 5.80
CA ASN A 122 11.90 1.93 5.58
C ASN A 122 13.21 2.56 5.08
N ASN A 123 13.15 3.45 4.08
CA ASN A 123 14.32 4.11 3.53
C ASN A 123 15.05 5.01 4.55
N ASN A 124 14.39 5.34 5.66
CA ASN A 124 14.97 6.06 6.79
C ASN A 124 15.33 5.14 7.97
N ASN A 125 15.29 3.81 7.78
CA ASN A 125 15.54 2.78 8.80
C ASN A 125 14.68 2.95 10.06
N LEU A 126 13.41 3.36 9.90
CA LEU A 126 12.55 3.70 11.03
C LEU A 126 11.66 2.55 11.49
N ILE A 127 11.43 1.56 10.64
CA ILE A 127 10.39 0.55 10.86
C ILE A 127 11.00 -0.85 10.85
N ASN A 128 10.47 -1.71 11.71
CA ASN A 128 10.70 -3.14 11.65
C ASN A 128 9.62 -3.82 10.79
N TYR A 129 9.82 -5.10 10.58
CA TYR A 129 8.88 -5.98 9.89
C TYR A 129 7.45 -5.91 10.50
N GLN A 130 6.43 -5.76 9.64
CA GLN A 130 4.99 -5.77 9.99
C GLN A 130 4.49 -4.69 10.98
N GLU A 131 5.16 -3.54 11.09
CA GLU A 131 4.65 -2.46 11.96
C GLU A 131 3.29 -1.88 11.53
N ASP A 132 2.51 -1.45 12.51
CA ASP A 132 1.21 -0.80 12.29
C ASP A 132 1.37 0.57 11.63
N LEU A 133 0.46 0.91 10.71
CA LEU A 133 0.56 2.17 9.95
C LEU A 133 0.53 3.42 10.85
N ILE A 134 -0.16 3.34 12.00
CA ILE A 134 -0.19 4.41 13.00
C ILE A 134 1.22 4.69 13.53
N ASP A 135 1.99 3.64 13.84
CA ASP A 135 3.36 3.74 14.32
C ASP A 135 4.32 4.19 13.21
N VAL A 136 4.14 3.66 12.00
CA VAL A 136 4.87 4.10 10.79
C VAL A 136 4.73 5.61 10.62
N ILE A 137 3.50 6.14 10.67
CA ILE A 137 3.22 7.58 10.57
C ILE A 137 3.90 8.34 11.70
N PHE A 138 3.81 7.86 12.94
CA PHE A 138 4.40 8.54 14.09
C PHE A 138 5.93 8.64 13.95
N LYS A 139 6.60 7.53 13.65
CA LYS A 139 8.06 7.49 13.50
C LYS A 139 8.54 8.33 12.33
N LEU A 140 7.89 8.22 11.16
CA LEU A 140 8.20 9.03 9.99
C LEU A 140 8.01 10.53 10.27
N SER A 141 6.92 10.88 10.95
CA SER A 141 6.63 12.26 11.33
C SER A 141 7.68 12.84 12.27
N LYS A 142 8.13 12.05 13.26
CA LYS A 142 9.21 12.44 14.18
C LYS A 142 10.53 12.64 13.44
N SER A 143 10.90 11.71 12.57
CA SER A 143 12.12 11.81 11.75
C SER A 143 12.12 13.06 10.87
N LYS A 144 10.99 13.36 10.21
CA LYS A 144 10.81 14.54 9.35
C LYS A 144 10.44 15.83 10.09
N LYS A 145 10.37 15.81 11.43
CA LYS A 145 9.98 16.95 12.28
C LYS A 145 8.66 17.60 11.85
N LEU A 146 7.66 16.78 11.50
CA LEU A 146 6.35 17.29 11.08
C LEU A 146 5.58 17.87 12.29
N PRO A 147 4.87 18.98 12.12
CA PRO A 147 4.06 19.56 13.19
C PRO A 147 2.82 18.69 13.48
N ASN A 148 2.35 18.74 14.73
CA ASN A 148 1.28 17.86 15.25
C ASN A 148 -0.03 17.92 14.44
N ASN A 149 -0.37 19.09 13.90
CA ASN A 149 -1.55 19.24 13.04
C ASN A 149 -1.45 18.38 11.77
N LEU A 150 -0.26 18.24 11.19
CA LEU A 150 -0.02 17.40 10.01
C LEU A 150 0.02 15.92 10.37
N VAL A 151 0.60 15.57 11.51
CA VAL A 151 0.53 14.20 12.05
C VAL A 151 -0.92 13.76 12.20
N LYS A 152 -1.79 14.64 12.75
CA LYS A 152 -3.22 14.36 12.88
C LYS A 152 -3.90 14.13 11.53
N LYS A 153 -3.55 14.87 10.48
CA LYS A 153 -4.08 14.65 9.12
C LYS A 153 -3.68 13.28 8.57
N LEU A 154 -2.40 12.91 8.69
CA LEU A 154 -1.93 11.57 8.29
C LEU A 154 -2.65 10.45 9.04
N GLN A 155 -2.84 10.62 10.37
CA GLN A 155 -3.57 9.64 11.19
C GLN A 155 -5.04 9.55 10.79
N ASN A 156 -5.68 10.63 10.35
CA ASN A 156 -7.03 10.57 9.78
C ASN A 156 -7.08 9.75 8.48
N GLY A 157 -6.05 9.85 7.63
CA GLY A 157 -5.91 8.98 6.45
C GLY A 157 -5.83 7.49 6.84
N SER A 158 -5.02 7.16 7.85
CA SER A 158 -4.95 5.81 8.44
C SER A 158 -6.29 5.34 9.03
N ARG A 159 -7.02 6.24 9.70
CA ARG A 159 -8.36 5.97 10.24
C ARG A 159 -9.37 5.65 9.13
N PHE A 160 -9.31 6.34 7.99
CA PHE A 160 -10.18 6.07 6.85
C PHE A 160 -9.88 4.71 6.22
N LEU A 161 -8.60 4.39 6.03
CA LEU A 161 -8.16 3.06 5.62
C LEU A 161 -8.65 1.96 6.58
N ASN A 162 -8.61 2.20 7.89
CA ASN A 162 -9.17 1.26 8.86
C ASN A 162 -10.69 1.14 8.77
N MET A 163 -11.40 2.21 8.41
CA MET A 163 -12.84 2.18 8.11
C MET A 163 -13.14 1.28 6.91
N ILE A 164 -12.31 1.31 5.87
CA ILE A 164 -12.42 0.43 4.70
C ILE A 164 -12.18 -1.03 5.09
N LYS A 165 -11.07 -1.31 5.79
CA LYS A 165 -10.68 -2.67 6.22
C LYS A 165 -11.70 -3.28 7.18
N HIS A 166 -12.26 -2.46 8.04
CA HIS A 166 -13.23 -2.84 9.06
C HIS A 166 -14.38 -1.84 9.01
N PRO A 167 -15.41 -2.08 8.18
CA PRO A 167 -16.59 -1.21 8.04
C PRO A 167 -17.30 -0.99 9.38
N LYS A 168 -16.80 -0.04 10.14
CA LYS A 168 -17.19 0.40 11.48
C LYS A 168 -17.28 1.91 11.42
N ASN A 169 -18.03 2.50 12.35
CA ASN A 169 -18.24 3.95 12.40
C ASN A 169 -16.97 4.69 12.89
N GLN A 170 -15.98 4.78 12.01
CA GLN A 170 -14.78 5.58 12.20
C GLN A 170 -15.01 7.03 11.79
N PHE A 171 -15.81 7.29 10.75
CA PHE A 171 -16.27 8.63 10.38
C PHE A 171 -17.81 8.66 10.37
N PRO A 172 -18.45 9.85 10.44
CA PRO A 172 -19.90 9.96 10.37
C PRO A 172 -20.48 9.40 9.07
N SER A 173 -19.77 9.58 7.95
CA SER A 173 -20.09 9.02 6.64
C SER A 173 -18.84 8.60 5.86
N TRP A 174 -19.01 7.85 4.78
CA TRP A 174 -17.93 7.56 3.83
C TRP A 174 -17.37 8.83 3.21
N ASN A 175 -18.24 9.81 2.88
CA ASN A 175 -17.82 11.08 2.30
C ASN A 175 -16.94 11.90 3.27
N ASP A 176 -17.28 11.93 4.57
CA ASP A 176 -16.42 12.58 5.57
C ASP A 176 -15.04 11.90 5.67
N GLY A 177 -15.02 10.58 5.56
CA GLY A 177 -13.79 9.79 5.49
C GLY A 177 -12.95 10.11 4.25
N ILE A 178 -13.59 10.21 3.08
CA ILE A 178 -12.94 10.57 1.81
C ILE A 178 -12.34 11.97 1.88
N ILE A 179 -13.06 12.96 2.43
CA ILE A 179 -12.54 14.32 2.61
C ILE A 179 -11.30 14.29 3.51
N ALA A 180 -11.38 13.61 4.65
CA ALA A 180 -10.25 13.50 5.57
C ALA A 180 -9.04 12.78 4.95
N PHE A 181 -9.29 11.76 4.13
CA PHE A 181 -8.25 11.04 3.40
C PHE A 181 -7.61 11.90 2.30
N ASN A 182 -8.39 12.62 1.51
CA ASN A 182 -7.88 13.50 0.45
C ASN A 182 -6.96 14.58 1.03
N GLU A 183 -7.29 15.13 2.20
CA GLU A 183 -6.39 16.04 2.91
C GLU A 183 -5.06 15.39 3.30
N ALA A 184 -5.10 14.13 3.77
CA ALA A 184 -3.91 13.37 4.14
C ALA A 184 -3.05 13.04 2.91
N TYR A 185 -3.68 12.63 1.81
CA TYR A 185 -2.99 12.28 0.57
C TYR A 185 -2.38 13.51 -0.11
N PHE A 186 -3.12 14.62 -0.17
CA PHE A 186 -2.60 15.90 -0.66
C PHE A 186 -1.36 16.34 0.12
N PHE A 187 -1.35 16.11 1.43
CA PHE A 187 -0.16 16.35 2.25
C PHE A 187 1.02 15.46 1.83
N CYS A 188 0.80 14.16 1.61
CA CYS A 188 1.84 13.27 1.12
C CYS A 188 2.44 13.77 -0.20
N LEU A 189 1.61 14.21 -1.15
CA LEU A 189 2.06 14.79 -2.42
C LEU A 189 2.92 16.04 -2.21
N LYS A 190 2.42 17.00 -1.43
CA LYS A 190 3.11 18.28 -1.16
C LYS A 190 4.50 18.11 -0.54
N HIS A 191 4.70 17.03 0.24
CA HIS A 191 5.95 16.77 0.96
C HIS A 191 6.78 15.64 0.34
N SER A 192 6.48 15.24 -0.90
CA SER A 192 7.17 14.16 -1.62
C SER A 192 7.26 12.87 -0.80
N LEU A 193 6.16 12.53 -0.12
CA LEU A 193 5.97 11.29 0.63
C LEU A 193 5.17 10.26 -0.17
N THR A 194 5.13 10.42 -1.50
CA THR A 194 4.56 9.47 -2.46
C THR A 194 5.65 8.63 -3.10
N ILE A 195 5.25 7.56 -3.77
CA ILE A 195 6.11 6.71 -4.62
C ILE A 195 5.92 6.98 -6.12
N ILE A 196 5.10 7.96 -6.44
CA ILE A 196 4.82 8.51 -7.77
C ILE A 196 5.34 9.95 -7.77
#